data_AF-A0A966SAA4-F1
#
_entry.id   AF-A0A966SAA4-F1
#
_cell.length_a   1.000
_cell.length_b   1.000
_cell.length_c   1.000
_cell.angle_alpha   90.00
_cell.angle_beta   90.00
_cell.angle_gamma   90.00
#
_symmetry.space_group_name_H-M   'P 1'
#
loop_
_entity.id
_entity.type
_entity.pdbx_description
1 polymer ?
#
loop_
_entity_poly.entity_id
_entity_poly.type
_entity_poly.pdbx_seq_one_letter_code
_entity_poly.pdbx_strand_id
1 'polypeptide(L)'
;MSITAQFSISQLAMIGISGGELVLIAVVLLVLLGVLRPKMFIRGFKLGIDELRSPIGGKQREPADLSSSPRIEIPYPERTDLDPIVWLAQGFGTGSLKPGPGTWGSVIGLIWFAALLVPGSLWMFFGGILLSVPVSVAACGIAEKVLGQKDPGSVVLDEIIAVPLCFSAWVLAVTNDTSKMPTVAHFFSSNRLFGVVAVFAAFRLFDVWKPWPVHQSQSLPGGWGVTVDDLLAAVYVNLVILPFLIGR
;
A
#
# COMPACT_ATOMS: atom_id res chain seq x y z
N MET A 1 45.78 7.35 -3.76
CA MET A 1 45.08 6.37 -2.91
C MET A 1 43.58 6.62 -3.09
N SER A 2 42.98 6.06 -4.14
CA SER A 2 41.54 6.16 -4.40
C SER A 2 40.96 4.76 -4.34
N ILE A 3 40.29 4.46 -3.23
CA ILE A 3 39.48 3.24 -3.07
C ILE A 3 38.10 3.60 -3.60
N THR A 4 37.93 3.51 -4.92
CA THR A 4 36.59 3.44 -5.52
C THR A 4 36.23 1.96 -5.56
N ALA A 5 35.47 1.51 -4.57
CA ALA A 5 34.94 0.15 -4.54
C ALA A 5 33.91 0.01 -5.69
N GLN A 6 34.38 -0.46 -6.83
CA GLN A 6 33.55 -0.80 -7.98
C GLN A 6 32.90 -2.16 -7.67
N PHE A 7 31.80 -2.13 -6.91
CA PHE A 7 30.99 -3.31 -6.64
C PHE A 7 30.41 -3.83 -7.96
N SER A 8 31.01 -4.88 -8.50
CA SER A 8 30.57 -5.51 -9.75
C SER A 8 29.34 -6.38 -9.52
N ILE A 9 28.38 -6.33 -10.44
CA ILE A 9 27.15 -7.17 -10.48
C ILE A 9 27.48 -8.67 -10.30
N SER A 10 28.66 -9.10 -10.73
CA SER A 10 29.13 -10.48 -10.58
C SER A 10 29.32 -10.94 -9.11
N GLN A 11 29.58 -10.03 -8.18
CA GLN A 11 29.73 -10.35 -6.74
C GLN A 11 28.37 -10.57 -6.06
N LEU A 12 27.29 -9.95 -6.56
CA LEU A 12 25.93 -10.14 -6.04
C LEU A 12 25.32 -11.49 -6.47
N ALA A 13 25.69 -11.97 -7.66
CA ALA A 13 25.29 -13.29 -8.15
C ALA A 13 25.86 -14.45 -7.30
N MET A 14 27.00 -14.26 -6.62
CA MET A 14 27.60 -15.25 -5.72
C MET A 14 26.77 -15.50 -4.44
N ILE A 15 25.85 -14.59 -4.11
CA ILE A 15 24.91 -14.71 -2.97
C ILE A 15 23.56 -15.31 -3.42
N GLY A 16 23.44 -15.70 -4.71
CA GLY A 16 22.21 -16.26 -5.27
C GLY A 16 21.14 -15.21 -5.60
N ILE A 17 21.46 -13.92 -5.47
CA ILE A 17 20.52 -12.82 -5.73
C ILE A 17 20.45 -12.56 -7.23
N SER A 18 19.31 -12.89 -7.85
CA SER A 18 19.06 -12.59 -9.28
C SER A 18 18.91 -11.09 -9.53
N GLY A 19 19.09 -10.65 -10.78
CA GLY A 19 18.94 -9.22 -11.15
C GLY A 19 17.54 -8.64 -10.83
N GLY A 20 16.50 -9.48 -10.84
CA GLY A 20 15.14 -9.06 -10.45
C GLY A 20 14.99 -8.83 -8.95
N GLU A 21 15.72 -9.57 -8.12
CA GLU A 21 15.74 -9.35 -6.67
C GLU A 21 16.37 -8.02 -6.30
N LEU A 22 17.41 -7.59 -7.01
CA LEU A 22 18.02 -6.28 -6.80
C LEU A 22 17.08 -5.13 -7.18
N VAL A 23 16.24 -5.31 -8.20
CA VAL A 23 15.24 -4.32 -8.58
C VAL A 23 14.13 -4.25 -7.53
N LEU A 24 13.61 -5.37 -7.03
CA LEU A 24 12.62 -5.31 -5.96
C LEU A 24 13.21 -4.76 -4.67
N ILE A 25 14.42 -5.18 -4.30
CA ILE A 25 15.15 -4.60 -3.15
C ILE A 25 15.33 -3.11 -3.37
N ALA A 26 15.67 -2.65 -4.58
CA ALA A 26 15.79 -1.23 -4.87
C ALA A 26 14.44 -0.49 -4.83
N VAL A 27 13.33 -1.06 -5.31
CA VAL A 27 12.01 -0.42 -5.26
C VAL A 27 11.46 -0.41 -3.84
N VAL A 28 11.58 -1.51 -3.10
CA VAL A 28 11.25 -1.58 -1.67
C VAL A 28 12.14 -0.62 -0.89
N LEU A 29 13.44 -0.56 -1.19
CA LEU A 29 14.33 0.44 -0.62
C LEU A 29 13.95 1.84 -1.04
N LEU A 30 13.47 2.12 -2.26
CA LEU A 30 13.03 3.46 -2.66
C LEU A 30 11.72 3.86 -1.98
N VAL A 31 10.80 2.91 -1.75
CA VAL A 31 9.59 3.11 -0.93
C VAL A 31 9.97 3.35 0.54
N LEU A 32 10.94 2.59 1.06
CA LEU A 32 11.48 2.74 2.40
C LEU A 32 12.44 3.94 2.55
N LEU A 33 13.09 4.41 1.49
CA LEU A 33 13.99 5.57 1.46
C LEU A 33 13.22 6.85 1.15
N GLY A 34 12.05 6.76 0.50
CA GLY A 34 11.01 7.79 0.51
C GLY A 34 10.62 8.19 1.94
N VAL A 35 10.82 7.26 2.89
CA VAL A 35 11.03 7.59 4.29
C VAL A 35 12.47 8.09 4.52
N LEU A 36 12.78 9.30 4.06
CA LEU A 36 14.06 9.99 4.37
C LEU A 36 14.23 10.32 5.88
N ARG A 37 13.31 9.84 6.73
CA ARG A 37 13.29 10.05 8.18
C ARG A 37 12.87 8.77 8.91
N PRO A 38 13.76 7.77 9.10
CA PRO A 38 13.42 6.49 9.75
C PRO A 38 12.80 6.67 11.14
N LYS A 39 13.18 7.73 11.86
CA LYS A 39 12.56 8.10 13.15
C LYS A 39 11.08 8.45 13.04
N MET A 40 10.66 9.12 11.96
CA MET A 40 9.26 9.49 11.74
C MET A 40 8.41 8.28 11.37
N PHE A 41 8.93 7.37 10.54
CA PHE A 41 8.24 6.11 10.24
C PHE A 41 8.07 5.22 11.46
N ILE A 42 9.14 4.99 12.23
CA ILE A 42 9.06 4.21 13.47
C ILE A 42 8.04 4.85 14.41
N ARG A 43 7.99 6.20 14.47
CA ARG A 43 7.00 6.93 15.25
C ARG A 43 5.58 6.71 14.73
N GLY A 44 5.32 6.85 13.44
CA GLY A 44 4.00 6.62 12.83
C GLY A 44 3.51 5.19 13.05
N PHE A 45 4.37 4.20 12.79
CA PHE A 45 4.06 2.80 13.03
C PHE A 45 3.80 2.50 14.51
N LYS A 46 4.65 2.98 15.42
CA LYS A 46 4.44 2.83 16.88
C LYS A 46 3.14 3.49 17.32
N LEU A 47 2.84 4.71 16.86
CA LEU A 47 1.58 5.38 17.17
C LEU A 47 0.38 4.54 16.72
N GLY A 48 0.41 3.95 15.52
CA GLY A 48 -0.64 3.05 15.06
C GLY A 48 -0.78 1.79 15.92
N ILE A 49 0.34 1.17 16.32
CA ILE A 49 0.34 0.00 17.23
C ILE A 49 -0.16 0.37 18.64
N ASP A 50 0.24 1.51 19.17
CA ASP A 50 -0.15 1.98 20.50
C ASP A 50 -1.65 2.32 20.53
N GLU A 51 -2.18 2.92 19.46
CA GLU A 51 -3.61 3.16 19.31
C GLU A 51 -4.39 1.84 19.19
N LEU A 52 -3.89 0.83 18.46
CA LEU A 52 -4.49 -0.50 18.41
C LEU A 52 -4.54 -1.19 19.78
N ARG A 53 -3.53 -0.95 20.63
CA ARG A 53 -3.42 -1.52 21.98
C ARG A 53 -4.23 -0.74 23.01
N SER A 54 -4.67 0.47 22.69
CA SER A 54 -5.57 1.22 23.56
C SER A 54 -6.93 0.50 23.64
N PRO A 55 -7.55 0.37 24.82
CA PRO A 55 -8.82 -0.34 24.95
C PRO A 55 -9.87 0.30 24.03
N ILE A 56 -10.36 -0.47 23.05
CA ILE A 56 -11.52 -0.11 22.23
C ILE A 56 -12.68 0.09 23.20
N GLY A 57 -13.01 1.35 23.50
CA GLY A 57 -14.04 1.69 24.49
C GLY A 57 -13.63 2.70 25.56
N GLY A 58 -12.44 3.30 25.51
CA GLY A 58 -12.18 4.53 26.26
C GLY A 58 -13.14 5.62 25.76
N LYS A 59 -14.16 5.97 26.57
CA LYS A 59 -15.09 7.09 26.34
C LYS A 59 -14.37 8.18 25.53
N GLN A 60 -14.95 8.57 24.39
CA GLN A 60 -14.76 9.94 23.93
C GLN A 60 -15.01 10.79 25.17
N ARG A 61 -13.95 11.38 25.73
CA ARG A 61 -14.14 12.37 26.80
C ARG A 61 -15.11 13.37 26.18
N GLU A 62 -16.24 13.61 26.86
CA GLU A 62 -17.11 14.74 26.53
C GLU A 62 -16.19 15.93 26.19
N PRO A 63 -16.53 16.74 25.18
CA PRO A 63 -15.76 17.93 24.88
C PRO A 63 -15.81 18.82 26.13
N ALA A 64 -14.82 18.65 27.00
CA ALA A 64 -14.57 19.53 28.12
C ALA A 64 -14.38 20.90 27.49
N ASP A 65 -15.22 21.85 27.91
CA ASP A 65 -15.19 23.26 27.55
C ASP A 65 -13.78 23.71 27.09
N LEU A 66 -13.59 23.73 25.77
CA LEU A 66 -12.33 24.03 25.10
C LEU A 66 -11.96 25.52 25.21
N SER A 67 -12.72 26.33 25.97
CA SER A 67 -12.41 27.74 26.19
C SER A 67 -11.35 27.99 27.27
N SER A 68 -11.04 27.00 28.13
CA SER A 68 -10.22 27.23 29.33
C SER A 68 -9.03 26.28 29.54
N SER A 69 -8.86 25.25 28.70
CA SER A 69 -7.66 24.40 28.74
C SER A 69 -6.48 25.14 28.08
N PRO A 70 -5.27 25.19 28.68
CA PRO A 70 -4.10 25.65 27.97
C PRO A 70 -3.93 24.72 26.76
N ARG A 71 -4.23 25.25 25.58
CA ARG A 71 -3.86 24.64 24.31
C ARG A 71 -2.36 24.43 24.41
N ILE A 72 -1.95 23.19 24.69
CA ILE A 72 -0.61 22.75 24.34
C ILE A 72 -0.65 22.74 22.82
N GLU A 73 -0.42 23.92 22.22
CA GLU A 73 -0.01 24.06 20.84
C GLU A 73 1.33 23.32 20.76
N ILE A 74 1.25 22.02 20.52
CA ILE A 74 2.40 21.26 20.08
C ILE A 74 2.74 21.91 18.74
N PRO A 75 3.92 22.55 18.59
CA PRO A 75 4.33 23.10 17.32
C PRO A 75 4.61 21.90 16.42
N TYR A 76 3.57 21.39 15.75
CA TYR A 76 3.78 20.65 14.53
C TYR A 76 4.40 21.66 13.57
N PRO A 77 5.51 21.30 12.89
CA PRO A 77 6.10 22.21 11.92
C PRO A 77 4.97 22.70 11.00
N GLU A 78 4.88 24.02 10.90
CA GLU A 78 4.03 24.80 10.01
C GLU A 78 3.69 23.98 8.75
N ARG A 79 2.39 23.89 8.41
CA ARG A 79 1.82 23.11 7.30
C ARG A 79 2.76 23.07 6.09
N THR A 80 3.62 22.07 6.02
CA THR A 80 4.49 21.88 4.86
C THR A 80 3.81 20.87 3.97
N ASP A 81 3.24 21.37 2.88
CA ASP A 81 2.74 20.61 1.72
C ASP A 81 3.85 19.75 1.05
N LEU A 82 5.02 19.67 1.69
CA LEU A 82 6.28 19.06 1.29
C LEU A 82 6.75 17.98 2.28
N ASP A 83 5.92 17.53 3.24
CA ASP A 83 6.29 16.37 4.07
C ASP A 83 6.43 15.14 3.16
N PRO A 84 7.64 14.53 3.03
CA PRO A 84 7.85 13.40 2.13
C PRO A 84 6.94 12.21 2.43
N ILE A 85 6.52 12.06 3.69
CA ILE A 85 5.62 10.97 4.12
C ILE A 85 4.21 11.24 3.62
N VAL A 86 3.74 12.49 3.67
CA VAL A 86 2.44 12.88 3.11
C VAL A 86 2.46 12.74 1.59
N TRP A 87 3.55 13.16 0.94
CA TRP A 87 3.70 12.98 -0.51
C TRP A 87 3.69 11.50 -0.94
N LEU A 88 4.33 10.63 -0.15
CA LEU A 88 4.27 9.18 -0.33
C LEU A 88 2.85 8.64 -0.10
N ALA A 89 2.18 9.05 0.98
CA ALA A 89 0.81 8.67 1.30
C ALA A 89 -0.18 9.10 0.20
N GLN A 90 0.08 10.23 -0.46
CA GLN A 90 -0.67 10.72 -1.62
C GLN A 90 -0.26 10.06 -2.95
N GLY A 91 0.48 8.95 -2.92
CA GLY A 91 0.88 8.21 -4.11
C GLY A 91 1.75 9.04 -5.05
N PHE A 92 2.75 9.74 -4.49
CA PHE A 92 3.67 10.60 -5.24
C PHE A 92 2.97 11.78 -5.94
N GLY A 93 1.88 12.27 -5.34
CA GLY A 93 1.08 13.40 -5.84
C GLY A 93 -0.11 12.99 -6.72
N THR A 94 -0.27 11.70 -7.02
CA THR A 94 -1.43 11.21 -7.81
C THR A 94 -2.75 11.37 -7.07
N GLY A 95 -2.73 11.39 -5.74
CA GLY A 95 -3.89 11.66 -4.89
C GLY A 95 -4.48 13.06 -5.01
N SER A 96 -3.87 13.96 -5.78
CA SER A 96 -4.44 15.28 -6.10
C SER A 96 -5.15 15.35 -7.45
N LEU A 97 -5.14 14.25 -8.22
CA LEU A 97 -5.65 14.22 -9.59
C LEU A 97 -7.17 13.97 -9.63
N LYS A 98 -7.83 14.55 -10.65
CA LYS A 98 -9.26 14.39 -10.96
C LYS A 98 -9.45 13.39 -12.12
N PRO A 99 -10.60 12.71 -12.28
CA PRO A 99 -11.88 12.89 -11.57
C PRO A 99 -11.96 12.25 -10.18
N GLY A 100 -11.07 11.32 -9.83
CA GLY A 100 -11.01 10.71 -8.50
C GLY A 100 -9.58 10.34 -8.12
N PRO A 101 -9.04 10.83 -6.99
CA PRO A 101 -7.71 10.49 -6.50
C PRO A 101 -7.45 8.99 -6.51
N GLY A 102 -8.41 8.21 -6.04
CA GLY A 102 -8.24 6.78 -5.90
C GLY A 102 -8.13 6.01 -7.22
N THR A 103 -8.68 6.55 -8.31
CA THR A 103 -8.46 5.95 -9.63
C THR A 103 -6.98 6.04 -10.01
N TRP A 104 -6.35 7.18 -9.74
CA TRP A 104 -4.93 7.38 -10.04
C TRP A 104 -4.02 6.61 -9.09
N GLY A 105 -4.36 6.54 -7.80
CA GLY A 105 -3.71 5.64 -6.84
C GLY A 105 -3.74 4.18 -7.32
N SER A 106 -4.91 3.69 -7.69
CA SER A 106 -5.07 2.32 -8.20
C SER A 106 -4.30 2.07 -9.50
N VAL A 107 -4.13 3.07 -10.37
CA VAL A 107 -3.27 2.97 -11.57
C VAL A 107 -1.79 2.85 -11.20
N ILE A 108 -1.32 3.60 -10.20
CA ILE A 108 0.02 3.39 -9.64
C ILE A 108 0.13 2.01 -8.99
N GLY A 109 -0.94 1.52 -8.38
CA GLY A 109 -1.06 0.14 -7.90
C GLY A 109 -0.84 -0.91 -9.00
N LEU A 110 -1.26 -0.66 -10.25
CA LEU A 110 -0.96 -1.56 -11.38
C LEU A 110 0.53 -1.54 -11.75
N ILE A 111 1.20 -0.40 -11.63
CA ILE A 111 2.66 -0.29 -11.81
C ILE A 111 3.37 -1.07 -10.69
N TRP A 112 2.90 -0.94 -9.45
CA TRP A 112 3.43 -1.70 -8.32
C TRP A 112 3.22 -3.21 -8.50
N PHE A 113 2.03 -3.63 -8.93
CA PHE A 113 1.75 -5.01 -9.30
C PHE A 113 2.71 -5.53 -10.37
N ALA A 114 2.91 -4.78 -11.46
CA ALA A 114 3.86 -5.16 -12.50
C ALA A 114 5.29 -5.28 -11.97
N ALA A 115 5.72 -4.37 -11.09
CA ALA A 115 7.04 -4.43 -10.45
C ALA A 115 7.22 -5.69 -9.59
N LEU A 116 6.19 -6.11 -8.85
CA LEU A 116 6.22 -7.33 -8.03
C LEU A 116 6.29 -8.62 -8.87
N LEU A 117 5.90 -8.59 -10.15
CA LEU A 117 6.04 -9.73 -11.06
C LEU A 117 7.45 -9.87 -11.64
N VAL A 118 8.23 -8.78 -11.74
CA VAL A 118 9.55 -8.77 -12.39
C VAL A 118 10.52 -9.82 -11.84
N PRO A 119 10.61 -10.05 -10.51
CA PRO A 119 11.53 -11.05 -9.98
C PRO A 119 11.17 -12.50 -10.32
N GLY A 120 9.95 -12.76 -10.82
CA GLY A 120 9.55 -14.12 -11.20
C GLY A 120 9.35 -15.07 -10.01
N SER A 121 9.17 -14.55 -8.79
CA SER A 121 9.08 -15.35 -7.56
C SER A 121 7.81 -15.04 -6.78
N LEU A 122 7.02 -16.07 -6.48
CA LEU A 122 5.82 -15.95 -5.63
C LEU A 122 6.15 -15.42 -4.24
N TRP A 123 7.27 -15.85 -3.65
CA TRP A 123 7.71 -15.39 -2.34
C TRP A 123 7.98 -13.90 -2.34
N MET A 124 8.56 -13.38 -3.42
CA MET A 124 8.83 -11.96 -3.57
C MET A 124 7.57 -11.15 -3.87
N PHE A 125 6.64 -11.72 -4.64
CA PHE A 125 5.34 -11.10 -4.90
C PHE A 125 4.55 -10.91 -3.61
N PHE A 126 4.30 -11.98 -2.86
CA PHE A 126 3.56 -11.90 -1.60
C PHE A 126 4.36 -11.21 -0.49
N GLY A 127 5.68 -11.41 -0.46
CA GLY A 127 6.57 -10.70 0.45
C GLY A 127 6.53 -9.19 0.22
N GLY A 128 6.51 -8.73 -1.03
CA GLY A 128 6.39 -7.33 -1.39
C GLY A 128 5.07 -6.70 -0.94
N ILE A 129 3.94 -7.41 -1.14
CA ILE A 129 2.63 -7.00 -0.60
C ILE A 129 2.71 -6.88 0.93
N LEU A 130 3.16 -7.92 1.61
CA LEU A 130 3.22 -7.97 3.07
C LEU A 130 4.12 -6.86 3.65
N LEU A 131 5.26 -6.59 3.01
CA LEU A 131 6.19 -5.54 3.43
C LEU A 131 5.65 -4.13 3.16
N SER A 132 4.76 -3.95 2.19
CA SER A 132 4.13 -2.65 1.92
C SER A 132 3.03 -2.28 2.92
N VAL A 133 2.40 -3.25 3.60
CA VAL A 133 1.36 -3.00 4.62
C VAL A 133 1.84 -2.08 5.75
N PRO A 134 2.94 -2.36 6.48
CA PRO A 134 3.40 -1.46 7.54
C PRO A 134 3.78 -0.07 7.02
N VAL A 135 4.20 0.02 5.75
CA VAL A 135 4.48 1.31 5.11
C VAL A 135 3.22 2.11 4.89
N SER A 136 2.18 1.50 4.32
CA SER A 136 0.86 2.11 4.17
C SER A 136 0.30 2.57 5.50
N VAL A 137 0.24 1.69 6.51
CA VAL A 137 -0.29 2.02 7.85
C VAL A 137 0.44 3.21 8.47
N ALA A 138 1.78 3.22 8.41
CA ALA A 138 2.56 4.31 8.99
C ALA A 138 2.37 5.63 8.23
N ALA A 139 2.42 5.60 6.90
CA ALA A 139 2.33 6.80 6.08
C ALA A 139 0.92 7.38 6.07
N CYS A 140 -0.12 6.56 5.89
CA CYS A 140 -1.51 6.99 5.95
C CYS A 140 -1.85 7.56 7.33
N GLY A 141 -1.44 6.89 8.43
CA GLY A 141 -1.68 7.39 9.79
C GLY A 141 -0.94 8.70 10.12
N ILE A 142 0.24 8.93 9.53
CA ILE A 142 0.92 10.24 9.62
C ILE A 142 0.16 11.28 8.80
N ALA A 143 -0.26 10.93 7.58
CA ALA A 143 -0.99 11.84 6.70
C ALA A 143 -2.33 12.28 7.29
N GLU A 144 -3.10 11.40 7.92
CA GLU A 144 -4.34 11.76 8.65
C GLU A 144 -4.08 12.85 9.71
N LYS A 145 -2.98 12.70 10.46
CA LYS A 145 -2.60 13.63 11.54
C LYS A 145 -2.11 14.97 10.99
N VAL A 146 -1.31 14.95 9.93
CA VAL A 146 -0.77 16.17 9.30
C VAL A 146 -1.85 16.95 8.56
N LEU A 147 -2.76 16.23 7.87
CA LEU A 147 -3.86 16.84 7.14
C LEU A 147 -5.04 17.22 8.05
N GLY A 148 -5.07 16.70 9.29
CA GLY A 148 -6.12 17.00 10.26
C GLY A 148 -7.49 16.43 9.87
N GLN A 149 -7.50 15.39 9.03
CA GLN A 149 -8.70 14.75 8.49
C GLN A 149 -8.56 13.24 8.63
N LYS A 150 -9.60 12.59 9.15
CA LYS A 150 -9.69 11.12 9.14
C LYS A 150 -10.03 10.68 7.71
N ASP A 151 -9.29 9.69 7.20
CA ASP A 151 -9.44 9.17 5.83
C ASP A 151 -9.51 10.28 4.74
N PRO A 152 -8.45 11.11 4.57
CA PRO A 152 -8.43 12.13 3.55
C PRO A 152 -8.39 11.48 2.17
N GLY A 153 -9.37 11.76 1.31
CA GLY A 153 -9.44 11.16 -0.03
C GLY A 153 -8.27 11.45 -0.97
N SER A 154 -7.29 12.29 -0.58
CA SER A 154 -6.02 12.45 -1.31
C SER A 154 -4.97 11.41 -0.93
N VAL A 155 -5.13 10.70 0.18
CA VAL A 155 -4.27 9.59 0.59
C VAL A 155 -4.73 8.35 -0.17
N VAL A 156 -3.81 7.72 -0.90
CA VAL A 156 -4.12 6.63 -1.85
C VAL A 156 -3.08 5.50 -1.81
N LEU A 157 -2.21 5.49 -0.79
CA LEU A 157 -1.14 4.50 -0.67
C LEU A 157 -1.66 3.12 -0.25
N ASP A 158 -2.66 3.10 0.62
CA ASP A 158 -3.55 1.98 0.91
C ASP A 158 -4.06 1.31 -0.37
N GLU A 159 -4.58 2.09 -1.31
CA GLU A 159 -5.10 1.55 -2.56
C GLU A 159 -3.98 0.98 -3.44
N ILE A 160 -2.84 1.71 -3.54
CA ILE A 160 -1.66 1.30 -4.30
C ILE A 160 -1.18 -0.08 -3.84
N ILE A 161 -1.12 -0.32 -2.52
CA ILE A 161 -0.63 -1.58 -1.97
C ILE A 161 -1.66 -2.72 -2.05
N ALA A 162 -2.94 -2.39 -2.13
CA ALA A 162 -4.03 -3.36 -2.24
C ALA A 162 -4.21 -3.89 -3.67
N VAL A 163 -3.87 -3.11 -4.71
CA VAL A 163 -4.02 -3.53 -6.10
C VAL A 163 -3.29 -4.85 -6.43
N PRO A 164 -2.01 -5.07 -6.09
CA PRO A 164 -1.38 -6.36 -6.34
C PRO A 164 -2.10 -7.53 -5.64
N LEU A 165 -2.66 -7.29 -4.44
CA LEU A 165 -3.44 -8.30 -3.74
C LEU A 165 -4.67 -8.72 -4.54
N CYS A 166 -5.34 -7.80 -5.23
CA CYS A 166 -6.51 -8.10 -6.09
C CYS A 166 -6.22 -9.14 -7.19
N PHE A 167 -4.96 -9.23 -7.65
CA PHE A 167 -4.54 -10.15 -8.71
C PHE A 167 -4.04 -11.51 -8.19
N SER A 168 -3.99 -11.72 -6.87
CA SER A 168 -3.33 -12.89 -6.26
C SER A 168 -3.93 -14.23 -6.71
N ALA A 169 -5.25 -14.35 -6.76
CA ALA A 169 -5.93 -15.57 -7.22
C ALA A 169 -5.57 -15.90 -8.68
N TRP A 170 -5.46 -14.87 -9.54
CA TRP A 170 -5.06 -15.06 -10.93
C TRP A 170 -3.59 -15.44 -11.05
N VAL A 171 -2.70 -14.77 -10.31
CA VAL A 171 -1.28 -15.14 -10.24
C VAL A 171 -1.10 -16.58 -9.79
N LEU A 172 -1.79 -17.00 -8.72
CA LEU A 172 -1.74 -18.36 -8.20
C LEU A 172 -2.30 -19.39 -9.17
N ALA A 173 -3.46 -19.12 -9.79
CA ALA A 173 -4.07 -20.02 -10.76
C ALA A 173 -3.12 -20.29 -11.94
N VAL A 174 -2.56 -19.22 -12.55
CA VAL A 174 -1.62 -19.36 -13.67
C VAL A 174 -0.34 -20.06 -13.24
N THR A 175 0.16 -19.78 -12.03
CA THR A 175 1.36 -20.45 -11.51
C THR A 175 1.10 -21.93 -11.26
N ASN A 176 -0.08 -22.30 -10.78
CA ASN A 176 -0.49 -23.69 -10.59
C ASN A 176 -0.58 -24.43 -11.94
N ASP A 177 -1.16 -23.81 -12.96
CA ASP A 177 -1.37 -24.44 -14.27
C ASP A 177 -0.07 -24.60 -15.07
N THR A 178 0.84 -23.64 -14.94
CA THR A 178 2.07 -23.58 -15.75
C THR A 178 3.34 -23.99 -15.00
N SER A 179 3.23 -24.19 -13.68
CA SER A 179 4.36 -24.35 -12.76
C SER A 179 5.40 -23.22 -12.85
N LYS A 180 5.01 -22.04 -13.34
CA LYS A 180 5.88 -20.87 -13.57
C LYS A 180 5.18 -19.58 -13.18
N MET A 181 5.95 -18.63 -12.65
CA MET A 181 5.44 -17.30 -12.35
C MET A 181 4.98 -16.59 -13.64
N PRO A 182 3.76 -16.02 -13.68
CA PRO A 182 3.34 -15.21 -14.82
C PRO A 182 4.17 -13.93 -14.93
N THR A 183 4.52 -13.57 -16.16
CA THR A 183 5.24 -12.32 -16.45
C THR A 183 4.27 -11.15 -16.59
N VAL A 184 4.79 -9.91 -16.57
CA VAL A 184 4.00 -8.71 -16.87
C VAL A 184 3.27 -8.84 -18.22
N ALA A 185 3.95 -9.36 -19.24
CA ALA A 185 3.36 -9.59 -20.56
C ALA A 185 2.17 -10.58 -20.54
N HIS A 186 2.10 -11.49 -19.56
CA HIS A 186 0.95 -12.37 -19.40
C HIS A 186 -0.33 -11.56 -19.17
N PHE A 187 -0.31 -10.58 -18.27
CA PHE A 187 -1.50 -9.82 -17.87
C PHE A 187 -1.86 -8.73 -18.88
N PHE A 188 -0.85 -8.03 -19.41
CA PHE A 188 -1.05 -6.87 -20.30
C PHE A 188 -1.08 -7.23 -21.80
N SER A 189 -1.34 -8.49 -22.13
CA SER A 189 -1.61 -8.92 -23.51
C SER A 189 -3.04 -8.57 -23.93
N SER A 190 -3.25 -8.26 -25.22
CA SER A 190 -4.56 -7.83 -25.78
C SER A 190 -5.74 -8.71 -25.36
N ASN A 191 -5.51 -10.02 -25.24
CA ASN A 191 -6.55 -11.00 -24.95
C ASN A 191 -6.96 -11.02 -23.46
N ARG A 192 -6.17 -10.41 -22.57
CA ARG A 192 -6.34 -10.47 -21.10
C ARG A 192 -6.49 -9.10 -20.45
N LEU A 193 -6.25 -8.02 -21.21
CA LEU A 193 -6.50 -6.64 -20.75
C LEU A 193 -7.92 -6.47 -20.22
N PHE A 194 -8.93 -7.10 -20.84
CA PHE A 194 -10.29 -7.07 -20.32
C PHE A 194 -10.39 -7.63 -18.89
N GLY A 195 -9.69 -8.72 -18.60
CA GLY A 195 -9.63 -9.29 -17.24
C GLY A 195 -8.92 -8.35 -16.26
N VAL A 196 -7.84 -7.68 -16.69
CA VAL A 196 -7.15 -6.68 -15.85
C VAL A 196 -8.08 -5.52 -15.51
N VAL A 197 -8.80 -4.99 -16.51
CA VAL A 197 -9.80 -3.94 -16.32
C VAL A 197 -10.94 -4.42 -15.43
N ALA A 198 -11.39 -5.67 -15.57
CA ALA A 198 -12.44 -6.24 -14.71
C ALA A 198 -12.00 -6.36 -13.25
N VAL A 199 -10.77 -6.82 -12.98
CA VAL A 199 -10.19 -6.87 -11.62
C VAL A 199 -10.07 -5.46 -11.04
N PHE A 200 -9.57 -4.51 -11.82
CA PHE A 200 -9.46 -3.11 -11.43
C PHE A 200 -10.83 -2.50 -11.09
N ALA A 201 -11.82 -2.71 -11.96
CA ALA A 201 -13.18 -2.20 -11.75
C ALA A 201 -13.86 -2.87 -10.54
N ALA A 202 -13.65 -4.18 -10.33
CA ALA A 202 -14.15 -4.90 -9.16
C ALA A 202 -13.52 -4.36 -7.86
N PHE A 203 -12.21 -4.08 -7.86
CA PHE A 203 -11.56 -3.45 -6.70
C PHE A 203 -12.21 -2.11 -6.36
N ARG A 204 -12.35 -1.22 -7.35
CA ARG A 204 -13.01 0.07 -7.15
C ARG A 204 -14.46 -0.06 -6.69
N LEU A 205 -15.19 -1.07 -7.20
CA LEU A 205 -16.54 -1.34 -6.75
C LEU A 205 -16.58 -1.71 -5.26
N PHE A 206 -15.71 -2.61 -4.81
CA PHE A 206 -15.68 -3.05 -3.41
C PHE A 206 -15.12 -2.00 -2.45
N ASP A 207 -14.13 -1.22 -2.87
CA ASP A 207 -13.62 -0.09 -2.10
C ASP A 207 -14.69 1.01 -1.93
N VAL A 208 -15.45 1.35 -2.98
CA VAL A 208 -16.54 2.34 -2.86
C VAL A 208 -17.74 1.78 -2.07
N TRP A 209 -18.06 0.50 -2.26
CA TRP A 209 -19.24 -0.12 -1.63
C TRP A 209 -19.02 -0.53 -0.17
N LYS A 210 -17.80 -0.92 0.19
CA LYS A 210 -17.38 -1.40 1.54
C LYS A 210 -18.36 -2.44 2.13
N PRO A 211 -18.57 -3.61 1.50
CA PRO A 211 -19.43 -4.65 2.06
C PRO A 211 -18.89 -5.15 3.40
N TRP A 212 -19.75 -5.63 4.32
CA TRP A 212 -19.27 -6.25 5.55
C TRP A 212 -18.32 -7.42 5.24
N PRO A 213 -17.12 -7.53 5.86
CA PRO A 213 -16.61 -6.77 7.01
C PRO A 213 -15.71 -5.56 6.68
N VAL A 214 -15.59 -5.15 5.41
CA VAL A 214 -14.77 -3.98 4.97
C VAL A 214 -15.17 -2.71 5.73
N HIS A 215 -16.46 -2.41 5.83
CA HIS A 215 -16.89 -1.22 6.59
C HIS A 215 -16.54 -1.30 8.09
N GLN A 216 -16.50 -2.50 8.67
CA GLN A 216 -16.18 -2.69 10.08
C GLN A 216 -14.69 -2.43 10.36
N SER A 217 -13.78 -2.67 9.42
CA SER A 217 -12.35 -2.39 9.65
C SER A 217 -12.04 -0.90 9.81
N GLN A 218 -12.94 0.00 9.35
CA GLN A 218 -12.79 1.45 9.53
C GLN A 218 -12.88 1.89 11.01
N SER A 219 -13.29 1.00 11.92
CA SER A 219 -13.21 1.24 13.37
C SER A 219 -11.81 1.04 13.93
N LEU A 220 -10.88 0.45 13.16
CA LEU A 220 -9.48 0.36 13.57
C LEU A 220 -8.85 1.77 13.60
N PRO A 221 -7.94 2.02 14.54
CA PRO A 221 -7.37 3.35 14.73
C PRO A 221 -6.29 3.70 13.70
N GLY A 222 -6.24 4.99 13.36
CA GLY A 222 -5.24 5.57 12.47
C GLY A 222 -5.18 4.87 11.11
N GLY A 223 -3.97 4.79 10.55
CA GLY A 223 -3.72 4.18 9.24
C GLY A 223 -4.08 2.69 9.14
N TRP A 224 -4.37 1.99 10.24
CA TRP A 224 -4.86 0.61 10.17
C TRP A 224 -6.27 0.53 9.59
N GLY A 225 -7.16 1.44 9.96
CA GLY A 225 -8.54 1.43 9.45
C GLY A 225 -8.60 1.60 7.95
N VAL A 226 -7.77 2.53 7.45
CA VAL A 226 -7.63 2.93 6.05
C VAL A 226 -6.80 1.95 5.22
N THR A 227 -5.86 1.22 5.82
CA THR A 227 -5.12 0.19 5.05
C THR A 227 -5.89 -1.12 5.01
N VAL A 228 -6.57 -1.50 6.09
CA VAL A 228 -7.23 -2.81 6.19
C VAL A 228 -8.53 -2.84 5.38
N ASP A 229 -9.28 -1.74 5.27
CA ASP A 229 -10.48 -1.73 4.43
C ASP A 229 -10.16 -2.00 2.96
N ASP A 230 -9.13 -1.37 2.39
CA ASP A 230 -8.68 -1.63 1.02
C ASP A 230 -8.13 -3.06 0.82
N LEU A 231 -7.37 -3.58 1.78
CA LEU A 231 -6.89 -4.96 1.72
C LEU A 231 -8.07 -5.96 1.78
N LEU A 232 -9.11 -5.68 2.57
CA LEU A 232 -10.31 -6.50 2.60
C LEU A 232 -11.10 -6.39 1.30
N ALA A 233 -11.22 -5.20 0.71
CA ALA A 233 -11.81 -5.02 -0.62
C ALA A 233 -11.06 -5.84 -1.68
N ALA A 234 -9.74 -5.88 -1.63
CA ALA A 234 -8.93 -6.73 -2.51
C ALA A 234 -9.19 -8.24 -2.28
N VAL A 235 -9.42 -8.68 -1.03
CA VAL A 235 -9.83 -10.06 -0.76
C VAL A 235 -11.18 -10.37 -1.40
N TYR A 236 -12.15 -9.45 -1.35
CA TYR A 236 -13.44 -9.62 -2.07
C TYR A 236 -13.24 -9.83 -3.57
N VAL A 237 -12.36 -9.06 -4.20
CA VAL A 237 -12.03 -9.26 -5.63
C VAL A 237 -11.58 -10.69 -5.88
N ASN A 238 -10.65 -11.20 -5.07
CA ASN A 238 -10.15 -12.56 -5.20
C ASN A 238 -11.27 -13.61 -5.07
N LEU A 239 -12.16 -13.46 -4.09
CA LEU A 239 -13.30 -14.37 -3.91
C LEU A 239 -14.23 -14.39 -5.12
N VAL A 240 -14.45 -13.23 -5.74
CA VAL A 240 -15.31 -13.12 -6.93
C VAL A 240 -14.66 -13.70 -8.17
N ILE A 241 -13.35 -13.47 -8.40
CA ILE A 241 -12.70 -13.92 -9.64
C ILE A 241 -12.30 -15.39 -9.60
N LEU A 242 -12.08 -15.97 -8.41
CA LEU A 242 -11.57 -17.34 -8.26
C LEU A 242 -12.40 -18.41 -9.00
N PRO A 243 -13.74 -18.43 -8.94
CA PRO A 243 -14.54 -19.40 -9.69
C PRO A 243 -14.34 -19.33 -11.20
N PHE A 244 -14.14 -18.13 -11.75
CA PHE A 244 -13.89 -17.92 -13.19
C PHE A 244 -12.49 -18.36 -13.62
N LEU A 245 -11.56 -18.52 -12.67
CA LEU A 245 -10.20 -18.97 -12.92
C LEU A 245 -10.08 -20.49 -12.83
N ILE A 246 -10.76 -21.11 -11.85
CA ILE A 246 -10.73 -22.57 -11.62
C ILE A 246 -11.64 -23.31 -12.59
N GLY A 247 -12.75 -22.72 -13.03
CA GLY A 247 -13.70 -23.34 -13.96
C GLY A 247 -13.26 -23.38 -15.43
N ARG A 248 -11.95 -23.31 -15.71
CA ARG A 248 -11.36 -23.25 -17.05
C ARG A 248 -10.75 -24.57 -17.49
#